data_AF-A0A9N9G2F9-F1
#
_entry.id   AF-A0A9N9G2F9-F1
#
_cell.length_a   1.000
_cell.length_b   1.000
_cell.length_c   1.000
_cell.angle_alpha   90.00
_cell.angle_beta   90.00
_cell.angle_gamma   90.00
#
_symmetry.space_group_name_H-M   'P 1'
#
loop_
_entity.id
_entity.type
_entity.pdbx_description
1 polymer ?
#
loop_
_entity_poly.entity_id
_entity_poly.type
_entity_poly.pdbx_seq_one_letter_code
_entity_poly.pdbx_strand_id
1 'polypeptide(L)'
;MRFSPDHDQIIRKFMDNNKSVKHPFSILSKKESIPFTSKQLANRWWSKLDPRLCKDAFSQEEKDFIYEWVPEHTQPEQNIQWKALQPVMEAKFGKFRSRNDLKNIWNCKKRQNDRANQVGEANSILPDDEHESGEEEGDELYSDYEIVIEAGDNIAVIEAEAGASNKASIDYMLNKN
;
A
#
# COMPACT_ATOMS: atom_id res chain seq x y z
N MET A 1 -10.40 -1.42 -18.31
CA MET A 1 -9.19 -1.32 -19.18
C MET A 1 -7.94 -1.56 -18.32
N ARG A 2 -6.98 -2.37 -18.77
CA ARG A 2 -5.74 -2.66 -18.03
C ARG A 2 -4.60 -1.78 -18.53
N PHE A 3 -3.65 -1.43 -17.65
CA PHE A 3 -2.41 -0.77 -18.07
C PHE A 3 -1.61 -1.68 -18.99
N SER A 4 -1.14 -1.13 -20.12
CA SER A 4 -0.17 -1.80 -21.00
C SER A 4 1.22 -1.18 -20.82
N PRO A 5 2.29 -1.85 -21.26
CA PRO A 5 3.65 -1.29 -21.25
C PRO A 5 3.78 0.06 -21.96
N ASP A 6 3.02 0.28 -23.04
CA ASP A 6 3.02 1.56 -23.76
C ASP A 6 2.50 2.70 -22.89
N HIS A 7 1.43 2.45 -22.15
CA HIS A 7 0.91 3.41 -21.19
C HIS A 7 1.93 3.72 -20.10
N ASP A 8 2.64 2.71 -19.58
CA ASP A 8 3.69 2.91 -18.59
C ASP A 8 4.83 3.78 -19.15
N GLN A 9 5.20 3.61 -20.42
CA GLN A 9 6.23 4.43 -21.07
C GLN A 9 5.76 5.89 -21.23
N ILE A 10 4.51 6.11 -21.65
CA ILE A 10 3.93 7.45 -21.76
C ILE A 10 3.91 8.13 -20.38
N ILE A 11 3.48 7.43 -19.34
CA ILE A 11 3.43 7.96 -17.97
C ILE A 11 4.85 8.34 -17.50
N ARG A 12 5.85 7.47 -17.67
CA ARG A 12 7.24 7.76 -17.28
C ARG A 12 7.78 9.00 -17.98
N LYS A 13 7.70 9.05 -19.31
CA LYS A 13 8.16 10.21 -20.10
C LYS A 13 7.47 11.50 -19.67
N PHE A 14 6.16 11.44 -19.43
CA PHE A 14 5.42 12.60 -18.96
C PHE A 14 5.91 13.08 -17.60
N MET A 15 6.05 12.17 -16.62
CA MET A 15 6.49 12.53 -15.26
C MET A 15 7.93 13.05 -15.24
N ASP A 16 8.82 12.49 -16.04
CA ASP A 16 10.21 12.95 -16.13
C ASP A 16 10.33 14.37 -16.70
N ASN A 17 9.49 14.71 -17.68
CA ASN A 17 9.45 16.03 -18.30
C ASN A 17 8.69 17.08 -17.47
N ASN A 18 7.86 16.65 -16.51
CA ASN A 18 6.92 17.52 -15.80
C ASN A 18 7.07 17.43 -14.26
N LYS A 19 8.27 17.16 -13.75
CA LYS A 19 8.53 16.94 -12.31
C LYS A 19 8.07 18.09 -11.40
N SER A 20 8.11 19.33 -11.90
CA SER A 20 7.71 20.53 -11.15
C SER A 20 6.22 20.87 -11.23
N VAL A 21 5.45 20.14 -12.05
CA VAL A 21 4.03 20.43 -12.27
C VAL A 21 3.21 20.01 -11.05
N LYS A 22 2.33 20.91 -10.57
CA LYS A 22 1.54 20.70 -9.34
C LYS A 22 0.54 19.54 -9.43
N HIS A 23 -0.07 19.34 -10.61
CA HIS A 23 -1.12 18.32 -10.82
C HIS A 23 -0.84 17.45 -12.06
N PRO A 24 0.27 16.70 -12.07
CA PRO A 24 0.75 16.02 -13.27
C PRO A 24 -0.24 14.95 -13.75
N PHE A 25 -0.84 14.19 -12.84
CA PHE A 25 -1.81 13.13 -13.19
C PHE A 25 -3.14 13.68 -13.74
N SER A 26 -3.60 14.84 -13.26
CA SER A 26 -4.81 15.49 -13.78
C SER A 26 -4.62 16.05 -15.19
N ILE A 27 -3.41 16.47 -15.53
CA ILE A 27 -3.06 16.90 -16.88
C ILE A 27 -2.92 15.68 -17.79
N LEU A 28 -2.24 14.64 -17.31
CA LEU A 28 -2.02 13.41 -18.06
C LEU A 28 -3.33 12.69 -18.39
N SER A 29 -4.31 12.66 -17.48
CA SER A 29 -5.61 12.02 -17.71
C SER A 29 -6.49 12.72 -18.75
N LYS A 30 -6.14 13.95 -19.16
CA LYS A 30 -6.85 14.69 -20.21
C LYS A 30 -6.27 14.47 -21.61
N LYS A 31 -5.19 13.69 -21.74
CA LYS A 31 -4.59 13.39 -23.04
C LYS A 31 -5.33 12.23 -23.70
N GLU A 32 -5.65 12.39 -24.98
CA GLU A 32 -6.33 11.38 -25.82
C GLU A 32 -5.65 10.00 -25.79
N SER A 33 -4.32 9.96 -25.62
CA SER A 33 -3.55 8.72 -25.55
C SER A 33 -3.68 7.95 -24.23
N ILE A 34 -4.41 8.47 -23.24
CA ILE A 34 -4.49 7.91 -21.89
C ILE A 34 -5.96 7.70 -21.49
N PRO A 35 -6.45 6.46 -21.53
CA PRO A 35 -7.82 6.12 -21.14
C PRO A 35 -7.95 5.84 -19.63
N PHE A 36 -7.19 6.56 -18.80
CA PHE A 36 -7.14 6.35 -17.35
C PHE A 36 -7.41 7.63 -16.58
N THR A 37 -8.11 7.49 -15.45
CA THR A 37 -8.35 8.61 -14.54
C THR A 37 -7.08 9.03 -13.82
N SER A 38 -7.04 10.28 -13.34
CA SER A 38 -5.92 10.79 -12.53
C SER A 38 -5.61 9.91 -11.32
N LYS A 39 -6.63 9.33 -10.68
CA LYS A 39 -6.48 8.40 -9.54
C LYS A 39 -5.81 7.10 -9.96
N GLN A 40 -6.22 6.51 -11.08
CA GLN A 40 -5.58 5.29 -11.61
C GLN A 40 -4.11 5.54 -11.96
N LEU A 41 -3.82 6.68 -12.58
CA LEU A 41 -2.45 7.09 -12.93
C LEU A 41 -1.57 7.28 -11.69
N ALA A 42 -2.08 7.99 -10.67
CA ALA A 42 -1.36 8.19 -9.42
C ALA A 42 -1.07 6.84 -8.74
N ASN A 43 -2.07 5.96 -8.64
CA ASN A 43 -1.88 4.64 -8.05
C ASN A 43 -0.85 3.80 -8.81
N ARG A 44 -0.92 3.80 -10.15
CA ARG A 44 0.05 3.09 -11.01
C ARG A 44 1.46 3.63 -10.79
N TRP A 45 1.62 4.95 -10.72
CA TRP A 45 2.90 5.60 -10.47
C TRP A 45 3.50 5.19 -9.13
N TRP A 46 2.80 5.45 -8.03
CA TRP A 46 3.33 5.21 -6.68
C TRP A 46 3.50 3.73 -6.32
N SER A 47 2.86 2.82 -7.07
CA SER A 47 2.95 1.38 -6.80
C SER A 47 3.98 0.67 -7.68
N LYS A 48 4.22 1.14 -8.93
CA LYS A 48 5.02 0.40 -9.92
C LYS A 48 5.96 1.24 -10.77
N LEU A 49 5.69 2.54 -10.98
CA LEU A 49 6.45 3.34 -11.94
C LEU A 49 7.44 4.31 -11.32
N ASP A 50 7.26 4.74 -10.07
CA ASP A 50 8.20 5.63 -9.39
C ASP A 50 9.63 5.05 -9.46
N PRO A 51 10.61 5.76 -10.07
CA PRO A 51 11.97 5.28 -10.25
C PRO A 51 12.70 4.94 -8.95
N ARG A 52 12.25 5.51 -7.82
CA ARG A 52 12.84 5.22 -6.51
C ARG A 52 12.49 3.81 -6.02
N LEU A 53 11.44 3.20 -6.55
CA LEU A 53 10.98 1.88 -6.09
C LEU A 53 12.00 0.79 -6.37
N CYS A 54 12.39 0.08 -5.32
CA CYS A 54 13.17 -1.15 -5.44
C CYS A 54 12.28 -2.29 -5.98
N LYS A 55 12.66 -2.84 -7.14
CA LYS A 55 11.92 -3.88 -7.87
C LYS A 55 12.38 -5.30 -7.55
N ASP A 56 13.43 -5.45 -6.75
CA ASP A 56 13.97 -6.75 -6.39
C ASP A 56 12.96 -7.54 -5.56
N ALA A 57 13.13 -8.86 -5.47
CA ALA A 57 12.36 -9.65 -4.53
C ALA A 57 12.60 -9.16 -3.09
N PHE A 58 11.60 -9.34 -2.22
CA PHE A 58 11.78 -9.13 -0.79
C PHE A 58 12.62 -10.25 -0.21
N SER A 59 13.66 -9.89 0.55
CA SER A 59 14.43 -10.85 1.32
C SER A 59 13.58 -11.42 2.46
N GLN A 60 14.05 -12.50 3.09
CA GLN A 60 13.33 -13.09 4.20
C GLN A 60 13.33 -12.15 5.41
N GLU A 61 14.45 -11.48 5.66
CA GLU A 61 14.62 -10.49 6.74
C GLU A 61 13.67 -9.29 6.57
N GLU A 62 13.46 -8.83 5.33
CA GLU A 62 12.49 -7.77 5.04
C GLU A 62 11.06 -8.21 5.38
N LYS A 63 10.70 -9.47 5.09
CA LYS A 63 9.36 -10.01 5.38
C LYS A 63 9.16 -10.20 6.88
N ASP A 64 10.14 -10.79 7.55
CA ASP A 64 10.08 -11.05 9.00
C ASP A 64 9.93 -9.73 9.77
N PHE A 65 10.66 -8.70 9.36
CA PHE A 65 10.50 -7.37 9.94
C PHE A 65 9.10 -6.79 9.78
N ILE A 66 8.45 -6.98 8.62
CA ILE A 66 7.04 -6.55 8.44
C ILE A 66 6.12 -7.31 9.40
N TYR A 67 6.36 -8.61 9.59
CA TYR A 67 5.53 -9.45 10.46
C TYR A 67 5.67 -9.11 11.94
N GLU A 68 6.85 -8.66 12.36
CA GLU A 68 7.11 -8.17 13.73
C GLU A 68 6.57 -6.76 13.93
N TRP A 69 6.85 -5.85 12.99
CA TRP A 69 6.51 -4.44 13.14
C TRP A 69 4.99 -4.19 13.18
N VAL A 70 4.22 -4.88 12.32
CA VAL A 70 2.77 -4.62 12.19
C VAL A 70 2.01 -4.86 13.51
N PRO A 71 2.16 -6.01 14.18
CA PRO A 71 1.54 -6.25 15.50
C PRO A 71 1.99 -5.26 16.59
N GLU A 72 3.26 -4.85 16.60
CA GLU A 72 3.78 -3.92 17.61
C GLU A 72 3.23 -2.50 17.47
N HIS A 73 2.84 -2.10 16.24
CA HIS A 73 2.49 -0.73 15.90
C HIS A 73 1.03 -0.58 15.45
N THR A 74 0.22 -1.63 15.57
CA THR A 74 -1.20 -1.62 15.18
C THR A 74 -2.03 -2.28 16.26
N GLN A 75 -3.03 -1.56 16.79
CA GLN A 75 -4.03 -2.15 17.68
C GLN A 75 -5.03 -3.00 16.87
N PRO A 76 -5.72 -3.98 17.48
CA PRO A 76 -6.61 -4.91 16.77
C PRO A 76 -7.68 -4.25 15.88
N GLU A 77 -8.15 -3.06 16.25
CA GLU A 77 -9.20 -2.33 15.54
C GLU A 77 -8.64 -1.19 14.66
N GLN A 78 -7.33 -0.96 14.67
CA GLN A 78 -6.73 0.15 13.94
C GLN A 78 -6.23 -0.27 12.55
N ASN A 79 -6.43 0.64 11.58
CA ASN A 79 -5.86 0.49 10.25
C ASN A 79 -4.33 0.63 10.28
N ILE A 80 -3.64 -0.35 9.70
CA ILE A 80 -2.17 -0.36 9.59
C ILE A 80 -1.70 0.89 8.84
N GLN A 81 -0.83 1.67 9.48
CA GLN A 81 -0.28 2.91 8.94
C GLN A 81 0.89 2.64 7.98
N TRP A 82 0.62 2.11 6.78
CA TRP A 82 1.66 1.80 5.77
C TRP A 82 2.55 2.99 5.41
N LYS A 83 2.04 4.22 5.53
CA LYS A 83 2.80 5.46 5.32
C LYS A 83 3.91 5.65 6.36
N ALA A 84 3.73 5.13 7.58
CA ALA A 84 4.73 5.17 8.64
C ALA A 84 5.75 4.03 8.49
N LEU A 85 5.31 2.83 8.06
CA LEU A 85 6.22 1.69 7.85
C LEU A 85 7.16 1.90 6.66
N GLN A 86 6.70 2.53 5.57
CA GLN A 86 7.52 2.72 4.35
C GLN A 86 8.89 3.39 4.61
N PRO A 87 8.98 4.56 5.28
CA PRO A 87 10.27 5.17 5.56
C PRO A 87 11.13 4.35 6.54
N VAL A 88 10.51 3.59 7.46
CA VAL A 88 11.24 2.69 8.38
C VAL A 88 11.92 1.55 7.60
N MET A 89 11.20 0.96 6.63
CA MET A 89 11.76 -0.04 5.71
C MET A 89 12.95 0.52 4.92
N GLU A 90 12.81 1.74 4.39
CA GLU A 90 13.88 2.41 3.64
C GLU A 90 15.10 2.70 4.53
N ALA A 91 14.89 3.19 5.75
CA ALA A 91 15.97 3.47 6.69
C ALA A 91 16.72 2.19 7.13
N LYS A 92 15.99 1.09 7.33
CA LYS A 92 16.57 -0.18 7.81
C LYS A 92 17.28 -0.97 6.70
N PHE A 93 16.72 -1.02 5.50
CA PHE A 93 17.19 -1.88 4.41
C PHE A 93 17.79 -1.14 3.22
N GLY A 94 17.73 0.19 3.21
CA GLY A 94 18.17 1.02 2.07
C GLY A 94 17.30 0.85 0.82
N LYS A 95 16.11 0.27 0.94
CA LYS A 95 15.22 -0.06 -0.18
C LYS A 95 13.88 0.64 -0.04
N PHE A 96 13.57 1.53 -0.98
CA PHE A 96 12.25 2.16 -1.05
C PHE A 96 11.22 1.20 -1.63
N ARG A 97 10.51 0.49 -0.75
CA ARG A 97 9.45 -0.46 -1.11
C ARG A 97 8.11 0.25 -1.27
N SER A 98 7.25 -0.20 -2.18
CA SER A 98 5.93 0.41 -2.34
C SER A 98 5.02 0.06 -1.17
N ARG A 99 4.17 1.00 -0.73
CA ARG A 99 3.16 0.75 0.32
C ARG A 99 2.23 -0.42 -0.05
N ASN A 100 1.99 -0.63 -1.33
CA ASN A 100 1.16 -1.73 -1.82
C ASN A 100 1.87 -3.09 -1.64
N ASP A 101 3.17 -3.16 -1.89
CA ASP A 101 3.91 -4.41 -1.69
C ASP A 101 4.02 -4.77 -0.21
N LEU A 102 4.24 -3.79 0.67
CA LEU A 102 4.22 -4.00 2.13
C LEU A 102 2.87 -4.58 2.60
N LYS A 103 1.78 -3.98 2.13
CA LYS A 103 0.42 -4.48 2.39
C LYS A 103 0.22 -5.89 1.87
N ASN A 104 0.69 -6.19 0.66
CA ASN A 104 0.54 -7.50 0.06
C ASN A 104 1.27 -8.59 0.86
N ILE A 105 2.49 -8.32 1.34
CA ILE A 105 3.26 -9.25 2.17
C ILE A 105 2.51 -9.58 3.45
N TRP A 106 2.05 -8.56 4.17
CA TRP A 106 1.26 -8.75 5.38
C TRP A 106 -0.02 -9.55 5.11
N ASN A 107 -0.79 -9.18 4.08
CA ASN A 107 -2.03 -9.88 3.74
C ASN A 107 -1.80 -11.34 3.35
N CYS A 108 -0.67 -11.66 2.69
CA CYS A 108 -0.28 -13.04 2.44
C CYS A 108 -0.07 -13.82 3.74
N LYS A 109 0.63 -13.24 4.71
CA LYS A 109 0.86 -13.86 6.03
C LYS A 109 -0.43 -14.00 6.83
N LYS A 110 -1.27 -12.97 6.85
CA LYS A 110 -2.59 -13.00 7.52
C LYS A 110 -3.43 -14.17 6.99
N ARG A 111 -3.59 -14.27 5.67
CA ARG A 111 -4.34 -15.39 5.05
C ARG A 111 -3.74 -16.76 5.35
N GLN A 112 -2.41 -16.87 5.46
CA GLN A 112 -1.76 -18.13 5.85
C GLN A 112 -2.11 -18.52 7.28
N ASN A 113 -2.08 -17.57 8.20
CA ASN A 113 -2.45 -17.79 9.59
C ASN A 113 -3.94 -18.14 9.73
N ASP A 114 -4.83 -17.43 9.01
CA ASP A 114 -6.27 -17.69 9.02
C ASP A 114 -6.57 -19.13 8.57
N ARG A 115 -5.93 -19.60 7.50
CA ARG A 115 -6.04 -21.00 7.04
C ARG A 115 -5.50 -22.00 8.05
N ALA A 116 -4.36 -21.71 8.69
CA ALA A 116 -3.78 -22.59 9.69
C ALA A 116 -4.69 -22.73 10.92
N ASN A 117 -5.35 -21.65 11.33
CA ASN A 117 -6.30 -21.66 12.44
C ASN A 117 -7.55 -22.47 12.12
N GLN A 118 -8.09 -22.37 10.90
CA GLN A 118 -9.22 -23.19 10.45
C GLN A 118 -8.89 -24.70 10.45
N VAL A 119 -7.69 -25.08 10.02
CA VAL A 119 -7.22 -26.47 10.05
C VAL A 119 -6.95 -26.96 11.49
N GLY A 120 -6.49 -26.06 12.38
CA GLY A 120 -6.31 -26.35 13.80
C GLY A 120 -7.63 -26.63 14.53
N GLU A 121 -8.69 -25.88 14.21
CA GLU A 121 -10.03 -26.12 14.74
C GLU A 121 -10.64 -27.43 14.21
N ALA A 122 -10.47 -27.74 12.91
CA ALA A 122 -10.99 -28.98 12.32
C ALA A 122 -10.33 -30.26 12.88
N ASN A 123 -9.06 -30.20 13.29
CA ASN A 123 -8.34 -31.33 13.90
C ASN A 123 -8.70 -31.59 15.38
N SER A 124 -9.61 -30.83 15.98
CA SER A 124 -10.10 -31.05 17.36
C SER A 124 -11.40 -31.87 17.44
N ILE A 125 -11.98 -32.25 16.29
CA ILE A 125 -13.13 -33.15 16.21
C ILE A 125 -12.60 -34.60 16.18
N LEU A 126 -12.82 -35.34 17.27
CA LEU A 126 -12.54 -36.77 17.32
C LEU A 126 -13.33 -37.52 16.22
N PRO A 127 -12.74 -38.56 15.59
CA PRO A 127 -13.40 -39.28 14.52
C PRO A 127 -14.45 -40.21 15.13
N ASP A 128 -15.72 -39.96 14.82
CA ASP A 128 -16.73 -41.00 14.81
C ASP A 128 -17.46 -40.97 13.47
N ASP A 129 -17.26 -42.07 12.75
CA ASP A 129 -18.01 -42.67 11.66
C ASP A 129 -18.13 -42.02 10.27
N GLU A 130 -18.01 -42.91 9.29
CA GLU A 130 -17.86 -42.75 7.86
C GLU A 130 -19.04 -42.04 7.17
N HIS A 131 -18.76 -41.09 6.25
CA HIS A 131 -19.38 -41.16 4.92
C HIS A 131 -18.64 -40.35 3.85
N GLU A 132 -18.72 -40.92 2.66
CA GLU A 132 -17.97 -40.78 1.41
C GLU A 132 -18.33 -39.57 0.52
N SER A 133 -17.31 -39.10 -0.21
CA SER A 133 -17.30 -38.39 -1.52
C SER A 133 -17.88 -36.98 -1.67
N GLY A 134 -17.18 -36.14 -2.44
CA GLY A 134 -17.76 -34.99 -3.12
C GLY A 134 -16.83 -33.80 -3.36
N GLU A 135 -15.93 -33.94 -4.34
CA GLU A 135 -15.51 -32.93 -5.33
C GLU A 135 -15.00 -31.54 -4.88
N GLU A 136 -13.74 -31.27 -5.22
CA GLU A 136 -13.12 -29.95 -5.30
C GLU A 136 -13.77 -29.10 -6.41
N GLU A 137 -14.21 -27.88 -6.07
CA GLU A 137 -14.28 -26.79 -7.05
C GLU A 137 -13.74 -25.50 -6.41
N GLY A 138 -12.75 -24.89 -7.08
CA GLY A 138 -12.03 -23.73 -6.59
C GLY A 138 -12.79 -22.44 -6.81
N ASP A 139 -13.15 -21.77 -5.71
CA ASP A 139 -13.69 -20.42 -5.73
C ASP A 139 -12.58 -19.38 -5.97
N GLU A 140 -12.41 -18.99 -7.23
CA GLU A 140 -11.66 -17.80 -7.63
C GLU A 140 -12.62 -16.58 -7.66
N LEU A 141 -12.93 -16.01 -6.50
CA LEU A 141 -13.71 -14.77 -6.39
C LEU A 141 -12.83 -13.57 -6.03
N TYR A 142 -12.41 -12.88 -7.09
CA TYR A 142 -11.80 -11.55 -7.03
C TYR A 142 -12.91 -10.49 -7.01
N SER A 143 -13.33 -10.06 -5.83
CA SER A 143 -13.98 -8.76 -5.60
C SER A 143 -14.37 -8.69 -4.14
N ASP A 144 -13.82 -7.73 -3.39
CA ASP A 144 -14.68 -6.85 -2.58
C ASP A 144 -13.92 -5.56 -2.28
N TYR A 145 -14.39 -4.51 -2.97
CA TYR A 145 -14.09 -3.13 -2.68
C TYR A 145 -15.13 -2.62 -1.67
N GLU A 146 -14.77 -2.50 -0.40
CA GLU A 146 -15.45 -1.58 0.50
C GLU A 146 -14.55 -0.37 0.76
N ILE A 147 -14.84 0.71 0.04
CA ILE A 147 -14.42 2.05 0.42
C ILE A 147 -15.65 2.68 1.06
N VAL A 148 -15.71 2.63 2.39
CA VAL A 148 -16.68 3.43 3.15
C VAL A 148 -16.27 4.90 2.97
N ILE A 149 -17.07 5.65 2.21
CA ILE A 149 -17.00 7.11 2.17
C ILE A 149 -17.97 7.59 3.25
N GLU A 150 -17.45 7.94 4.43
CA GLU A 150 -18.25 8.68 5.38
C GLU A 150 -18.45 10.10 4.83
N ALA A 151 -19.72 10.41 4.58
CA ALA A 151 -20.19 11.72 4.21
C ALA A 151 -20.13 12.65 5.42
N GLY A 152 -19.56 13.84 5.23
CA GLY A 152 -19.63 14.93 6.20
C GLY A 152 -18.25 15.41 6.61
N ASP A 153 -17.75 16.42 5.87
CA ASP A 153 -17.34 17.69 6.48
C ASP A 153 -16.89 18.64 5.37
N ASN A 154 -17.86 19.40 4.87
CA ASN A 154 -17.59 20.70 4.28
C ASN A 154 -17.41 21.68 5.44
N ILE A 155 -16.21 22.19 5.74
CA ILE A 155 -16.05 23.57 6.27
C ILE A 155 -14.75 24.23 5.78
N ALA A 156 -14.97 25.35 5.10
CA ALA A 156 -14.19 26.59 4.99
C ALA A 156 -12.82 26.63 4.30
N VAL A 157 -12.85 27.29 3.14
CA VAL A 157 -11.88 28.29 2.70
C VAL A 157 -11.44 29.19 3.86
N ILE A 158 -10.13 29.27 4.13
CA ILE A 158 -9.49 30.42 4.77
C ILE A 158 -8.24 30.76 3.96
N GLU A 159 -8.27 31.92 3.31
CA GLU A 159 -7.10 32.60 2.75
C GLU A 159 -6.34 33.36 3.85
N ALA A 160 -5.02 33.45 3.66
CA ALA A 160 -4.05 34.42 4.22
C ALA A 160 -3.84 34.50 5.75
N GLU A 161 -2.61 34.24 6.22
CA GLU A 161 -1.63 35.27 6.63
C GLU A 161 -0.34 34.62 7.20
N ALA A 162 0.70 35.43 7.32
CA ALA A 162 2.12 35.09 7.40
C ALA A 162 2.64 34.62 8.77
N GLY A 163 3.88 34.10 8.79
CA GLY A 163 4.82 34.39 9.87
C GLY A 163 5.31 33.23 10.74
N ALA A 164 6.53 32.77 10.45
CA ALA A 164 7.56 32.31 11.39
C ALA A 164 7.16 31.49 12.64
N SER A 165 7.37 30.15 12.63
CA SER A 165 7.66 29.40 13.87
C SER A 165 8.30 28.00 13.73
N ASN A 166 8.55 27.47 12.52
CA ASN A 166 8.99 26.07 12.39
C ASN A 166 10.51 25.83 12.34
N LYS A 167 11.36 26.85 12.58
CA LYS A 167 12.82 26.67 12.56
C LYS A 167 13.38 26.18 13.92
N ALA A 168 12.66 26.38 15.02
CA ALA A 168 13.19 26.08 16.37
C ALA A 168 13.07 24.61 16.79
N SER A 169 12.23 23.80 16.12
CA SER A 169 11.99 22.40 16.51
C SER A 169 12.97 21.41 15.88
N ILE A 170 13.62 21.78 14.77
CA ILE A 170 14.57 20.91 14.05
C ILE A 170 15.98 21.00 14.66
N ASP A 171 16.40 22.17 15.14
CA ASP A 171 17.72 22.35 15.77
C ASP A 171 17.84 21.60 17.11
N TYR A 172 16.73 21.35 17.82
CA TYR A 172 16.75 20.60 19.10
C TYR A 172 17.01 19.09 18.90
N MET A 173 16.75 18.55 17.71
CA MET A 173 16.92 17.13 17.41
C MET A 173 18.35 16.75 16.98
N LEU A 174 19.21 17.72 16.65
CA LEU A 174 20.54 17.47 16.08
C LEU A 174 21.71 17.66 17.05
N ASN A 175 21.46 18.06 18.31
CA ASN A 175 22.54 18.44 19.23
C ASN A 175 22.57 17.68 20.57
N LYS A 176 22.11 16.42 20.58
CA LYS A 176 22.38 15.47 21.66
C LYS A 176 23.19 14.27 21.13
N ASN A 177 24.50 14.46 21.08
CA ASN A 177 25.52 13.44 21.30
C ASN A 177 26.63 14.07 22.14
#